data_AF-A0A0D3B472-F1
#
_entry.id   AF-A0A0D3B472-F1
#
_cell.length_a   1.000
_cell.length_b   1.000
_cell.length_c   1.000
_cell.angle_alpha   90.00
_cell.angle_beta   90.00
_cell.angle_gamma   90.00
#
_symmetry.space_group_name_H-M   'P 1'
#
loop_
_entity.id
_entity.type
_entity.pdbx_description
1 polymer ?
#
loop_
_entity_poly.entity_id
_entity_poly.type
_entity_poly.pdbx_seq_one_letter_code
_entity_poly.pdbx_strand_id
1 'polypeptide(L)'
;MVVLNTETQTWEPMMTMPETMVYYTWPSSCVMMDGKMYLRCSNKTFVYDPKENRWETDEKLDFWMNPCVVADVMYCYDSDGNVLIMYDPKQRRWGKVRGLEEFLAETKSCSTFSWTGIVGYGGKLALFFPKEGVTREIWCAEISLERQEGEGTWGKVEWCHQVMVARNFDVNKCVAVMV
;
A
#
# COMPACT_ATOMS: atom_id res chain seq x y z
N MET A 1 9.28 16.66 11.78
CA MET A 1 8.05 15.87 11.99
C MET A 1 7.62 16.05 13.44
N VAL A 2 6.33 15.90 13.77
CA VAL A 2 5.81 16.01 15.14
C VAL A 2 4.92 14.81 15.42
N VAL A 3 4.92 14.32 16.66
CA VAL A 3 4.06 13.22 17.11
C VAL A 3 2.99 13.80 18.02
N LEU A 4 1.73 13.45 17.78
CA LEU A 4 0.62 13.80 18.67
C LEU A 4 0.52 12.75 19.76
N ASN A 5 0.74 13.15 21.01
CA ASN A 5 0.37 12.34 22.15
C ASN A 5 -1.13 12.47 22.36
N THR A 6 -1.88 11.37 22.16
CA THR A 6 -3.35 11.39 22.24
C THR A 6 -3.86 11.44 23.67
N GLU A 7 -3.05 11.05 24.67
CA GLU A 7 -3.43 11.12 26.08
C GLU A 7 -3.31 12.56 26.61
N THR A 8 -2.21 13.24 26.30
CA THR A 8 -1.93 14.60 26.78
C THR A 8 -2.42 15.69 25.82
N GLN A 9 -2.81 15.32 24.60
CA GLN A 9 -3.16 16.24 23.50
C GLN A 9 -2.05 17.24 23.14
N THR A 10 -0.79 16.85 23.33
CA THR A 10 0.38 17.69 23.02
C THR A 10 1.14 17.17 21.81
N TRP A 11 1.72 18.11 21.06
CA TRP A 11 2.64 17.80 19.97
C TRP A 11 4.07 17.77 20.51
N GLU A 12 4.72 16.63 20.36
CA GLU A 12 6.12 16.47 20.70
C GLU A 12 6.98 16.56 19.44
N PRO A 13 8.08 17.32 19.47
CA PRO A 13 9.01 17.36 18.35
C PRO A 13 9.62 15.97 18.17
N MET A 14 9.44 15.40 16.98
CA MET A 14 10.16 14.19 16.60
C MET A 14 11.63 14.55 16.38
N MET A 15 12.54 13.61 16.67
CA MET A 15 13.98 13.80 16.44
C MET A 15 14.30 14.34 15.04
N THR A 16 15.44 15.03 14.94
CA THR A 16 15.96 15.62 13.71
C THR A 16 15.96 14.60 12.58
N MET A 17 15.31 14.94 11.48
CA MET A 17 15.30 14.11 10.27
C MET A 17 16.75 13.89 9.79
N PRO A 18 17.08 12.72 9.20
CA PRO A 18 18.39 12.50 8.60
C PRO A 18 18.72 13.61 7.59
N GLU A 19 19.94 14.13 7.58
CA GLU A 19 20.35 15.18 6.62
C GLU A 19 20.07 14.77 5.17
N THR A 20 20.28 13.49 4.86
CA THR A 20 19.96 12.91 3.54
C THR A 20 18.48 13.04 3.17
N MET A 21 17.59 13.09 4.16
CA MET A 21 16.14 13.22 3.97
C MET A 21 15.74 14.66 3.65
N VAL A 22 16.50 15.65 4.13
CA VAL A 22 16.22 17.10 3.97
C VAL A 22 16.28 17.54 2.50
N TYR A 23 17.03 16.82 1.66
CA TYR A 23 17.08 17.07 0.22
C TYR A 23 15.82 16.65 -0.54
N TYR A 24 14.88 15.95 0.11
CA TYR A 24 13.62 15.55 -0.49
C TYR A 24 12.51 16.50 -0.06
N THR A 25 11.75 17.02 -1.03
CA THR A 25 10.74 18.05 -0.82
C THR A 25 9.63 17.60 0.13
N TRP A 26 9.11 16.38 -0.01
CA TRP A 26 8.22 15.71 0.95
C TRP A 26 8.19 14.18 0.77
N PRO A 27 7.91 13.40 1.82
CA PRO A 27 7.61 11.98 1.67
C PRO A 27 6.37 11.78 0.78
N SER A 28 6.46 10.90 -0.21
CA SER A 28 5.33 10.60 -1.10
C SER A 28 4.34 9.61 -0.49
N SER A 29 4.78 8.82 0.49
CA SER A 29 3.91 7.89 1.20
C SER A 29 4.52 7.50 2.56
N CYS A 30 3.65 7.12 3.51
CA CYS A 30 4.04 6.64 4.83
C CYS A 30 3.19 5.43 5.23
N VAL A 31 3.82 4.43 5.85
CA VAL A 31 3.13 3.27 6.41
C VAL A 31 3.76 2.85 7.74
N MET A 32 2.96 2.20 8.58
CA MET A 32 3.43 1.56 9.82
C MET A 32 3.47 0.05 9.61
N MET A 33 4.59 -0.59 9.89
CA MET A 33 4.74 -2.05 9.85
C MET A 33 5.69 -2.50 10.96
N ASP A 34 5.34 -3.59 11.66
CA ASP A 34 6.20 -4.20 12.69
C ASP A 34 6.64 -3.16 13.75
N GLY A 35 5.75 -2.23 14.08
CA GLY A 35 6.00 -1.14 15.04
C GLY A 35 6.96 -0.04 14.57
N LYS A 36 7.39 -0.05 13.30
CA LYS A 36 8.28 0.96 12.69
C LYS A 36 7.54 1.78 11.65
N MET A 37 7.97 3.03 11.48
CA MET A 37 7.42 3.95 10.48
C MET A 37 8.30 3.93 9.23
N TYR A 38 7.71 3.62 8.08
CA TYR A 38 8.38 3.61 6.78
C TYR A 38 7.93 4.82 5.97
N LEU A 39 8.89 5.59 5.49
CA LEU A 39 8.68 6.80 4.70
C LEU A 39 9.34 6.66 3.34
N ARG A 40 8.54 6.80 2.27
CA ARG A 40 9.06 6.89 0.90
C ARG A 40 9.45 8.32 0.59
N CYS A 41 10.71 8.54 0.26
CA CYS A 41 11.19 9.82 -0.25
C CYS A 41 11.85 9.57 -1.61
N SER A 42 11.14 9.90 -2.69
CA SER A 42 11.56 9.59 -4.07
C SER A 42 11.83 8.07 -4.25
N ASN A 43 13.08 7.69 -4.48
CA ASN A 43 13.56 6.31 -4.67
C ASN A 43 14.23 5.71 -3.43
N LYS A 44 14.10 6.36 -2.26
CA LYS A 44 14.65 5.86 -0.99
C LYS A 44 13.54 5.63 0.02
N THR A 45 13.74 4.61 0.85
CA THR A 45 12.90 4.38 2.03
C THR A 45 13.69 4.60 3.30
N PHE A 46 13.15 5.47 4.14
CA PHE A 46 13.65 5.74 5.47
C PHE A 46 12.74 5.05 6.47
N VAL A 47 13.33 4.35 7.43
CA VAL A 47 12.62 3.60 8.45
C VAL A 47 12.98 4.20 9.79
N TYR A 48 11.96 4.59 10.54
CA TYR A 48 12.11 5.09 11.90
C TYR A 48 11.66 4.04 12.89
N ASP A 49 12.55 3.71 13.83
CA ASP A 49 12.24 2.89 14.98
C ASP A 49 11.92 3.80 16.17
N PRO A 50 10.65 3.89 16.60
CA PRO A 50 10.26 4.73 17.74
C PRO A 50 10.80 4.20 19.08
N LYS A 51 11.11 2.90 19.20
CA LYS A 51 11.62 2.31 20.45
C LYS A 51 13.10 2.64 20.65
N GLU A 52 13.86 2.54 19.58
CA GLU A 52 15.30 2.87 19.59
C GLU A 52 15.59 4.34 19.26
N ASN A 53 14.55 5.09 18.88
CA ASN A 53 14.62 6.49 18.46
C ASN A 53 15.71 6.73 17.40
N ARG A 54 15.74 5.86 16.39
CA ARG A 54 16.77 5.87 15.35
C ARG A 54 16.16 5.77 13.95
N TRP A 55 16.89 6.31 12.99
CA TRP A 55 16.60 6.17 11.57
C TRP A 55 17.53 5.13 10.96
N GLU A 56 16.98 4.27 10.11
CA GLU A 56 17.70 3.38 9.22
C GLU A 56 17.16 3.56 7.78
N THR A 57 17.88 3.03 6.81
CA THR A 57 17.44 2.97 5.41
C THR A 57 17.23 1.52 5.00
N ASP A 58 16.21 1.28 4.19
CA ASP A 58 15.96 -0.04 3.62
C ASP A 58 16.13 0.01 2.10
N GLU A 59 17.33 -0.35 1.64
CA GLU A 59 17.70 -0.33 0.22
C GLU A 59 16.95 -1.37 -0.60
N LYS A 60 16.39 -2.42 0.02
CA LYS A 60 15.57 -3.42 -0.67
C LYS A 60 14.14 -2.94 -0.92
N LEU A 61 13.77 -1.82 -0.31
CA LEU A 61 12.44 -1.23 -0.35
C LEU A 61 12.47 0.06 -1.17
N ASP A 62 13.00 0.00 -2.40
CA ASP A 62 13.23 1.14 -3.28
C ASP A 62 11.96 1.60 -4.04
N PHE A 63 10.98 0.72 -4.23
CA PHE A 63 9.77 1.02 -4.98
C PHE A 63 8.49 0.46 -4.33
N TRP A 64 7.57 1.35 -3.94
CA TRP A 64 6.23 1.00 -3.45
C TRP A 64 5.26 2.17 -3.59
N MET A 65 4.16 2.00 -4.33
CA MET A 65 3.21 3.06 -4.63
C MET A 65 1.82 2.67 -4.13
N ASN A 66 1.10 3.64 -3.56
CA ASN A 66 -0.24 3.45 -3.00
C ASN A 66 -0.35 2.19 -2.13
N PRO A 67 0.54 1.98 -1.15
CA PRO A 67 0.55 0.74 -0.40
C PRO A 67 -0.65 0.62 0.53
N CYS A 68 -0.91 -0.61 0.94
CA CYS A 68 -1.76 -0.93 2.07
C CYS A 68 -0.98 -1.83 3.04
N VAL A 69 -1.17 -1.65 4.34
CA VAL A 69 -0.65 -2.60 5.33
C VAL A 69 -1.79 -3.41 5.91
N VAL A 70 -1.63 -4.73 5.91
CA VAL A 70 -2.51 -5.69 6.58
C VAL A 70 -1.64 -6.66 7.37
N ALA A 71 -1.93 -6.82 8.67
CA ALA A 71 -1.18 -7.71 9.57
C ALA A 71 0.36 -7.52 9.49
N ASP A 72 0.82 -6.27 9.57
CA ASP A 72 2.24 -5.86 9.49
C ASP A 72 2.96 -6.21 8.18
N VAL A 73 2.21 -6.58 7.13
CA VAL A 73 2.75 -6.81 5.79
C VAL A 73 2.23 -5.73 4.85
N MET A 74 3.13 -5.11 4.08
CA MET A 74 2.74 -4.15 3.05
C MET A 74 2.37 -4.87 1.76
N TYR A 75 1.30 -4.41 1.12
CA TYR A 75 0.80 -4.86 -0.17
C TYR A 75 0.77 -3.68 -1.13
N CYS A 76 1.16 -3.91 -2.37
CA CYS A 76 1.13 -2.93 -3.45
C CYS A 76 0.64 -3.60 -4.73
N TYR A 77 -0.05 -2.85 -5.56
CA TYR A 77 -0.33 -3.27 -6.93
C TYR A 77 0.82 -2.82 -7.84
N ASP A 78 1.48 -3.77 -8.49
CA ASP A 78 2.48 -3.51 -9.53
C ASP A 78 1.77 -3.48 -10.89
N SER A 79 1.61 -2.28 -11.45
CA SER A 79 0.95 -2.07 -12.74
C SER A 79 1.75 -2.62 -13.92
N ASP A 80 3.08 -2.62 -13.83
CA ASP A 80 3.95 -3.08 -14.92
C ASP A 80 3.90 -4.60 -15.03
N GLY A 81 3.99 -5.28 -13.88
CA GLY A 81 3.82 -6.72 -13.78
C GLY A 81 2.38 -7.19 -13.84
N ASN A 82 1.40 -6.30 -13.62
CA ASN A 82 -0.02 -6.61 -13.44
C ASN A 82 -0.22 -7.68 -12.34
N VAL A 83 0.48 -7.50 -11.22
CA VAL A 83 0.51 -8.44 -10.10
C VAL A 83 0.35 -7.72 -8.77
N LEU A 84 -0.26 -8.41 -7.82
CA LEU A 84 -0.25 -7.98 -6.43
C LEU A 84 1.05 -8.45 -5.76
N ILE A 85 1.84 -7.52 -5.24
CA ILE A 85 3.10 -7.79 -4.53
C ILE A 85 2.96 -7.46 -3.05
N MET A 86 3.79 -8.11 -2.25
CA MET A 86 3.87 -7.87 -0.81
C MET A 86 5.31 -7.76 -0.33
N TYR A 87 5.52 -6.96 0.71
CA TYR A 87 6.79 -6.83 1.41
C TYR A 87 6.63 -7.28 2.86
N ASP A 88 7.40 -8.30 3.24
CA ASP A 88 7.51 -8.72 4.63
C ASP A 88 8.69 -7.98 5.30
N PRO A 89 8.42 -7.08 6.26
CA PRO A 89 9.48 -6.34 6.95
C PRO A 89 10.38 -7.23 7.80
N LYS A 90 9.88 -8.37 8.31
CA LYS A 90 10.67 -9.31 9.13
C LYS A 90 11.69 -10.07 8.30
N GLN A 91 11.30 -10.44 7.08
CA GLN A 91 12.19 -11.11 6.12
C GLN A 91 12.98 -10.14 5.24
N ARG A 92 12.63 -8.84 5.28
CA ARG A 92 13.12 -7.79 4.38
C ARG A 92 13.11 -8.23 2.92
N ARG A 93 11.96 -8.75 2.48
CA ARG A 93 11.82 -9.41 1.18
C ARG A 93 10.48 -9.14 0.52
N TRP A 94 10.55 -8.90 -0.78
CA TRP A 94 9.41 -8.88 -1.68
C TRP A 94 8.95 -10.29 -2.09
N GLY A 95 7.63 -10.45 -2.20
CA GLY A 95 6.97 -11.65 -2.71
C GLY A 95 5.78 -11.28 -3.57
N LYS A 96 5.35 -12.20 -4.43
CA LYS A 96 4.09 -12.09 -5.18
C LYS A 96 2.98 -12.75 -4.38
N VAL A 97 1.79 -12.17 -4.41
CA VAL A 97 0.56 -12.83 -3.96
C VAL A 97 0.07 -13.72 -5.09
N ARG A 98 -0.04 -15.03 -4.82
CA ARG A 98 -0.42 -16.04 -5.81
C ARG A 98 -1.93 -16.26 -5.84
N GLY A 99 -2.47 -16.89 -6.88
CA GLY A 99 -3.89 -17.26 -6.98
C GLY A 99 -4.79 -16.16 -7.53
N LEU A 100 -4.20 -15.04 -7.97
CA LEU A 100 -4.91 -13.89 -8.54
C LEU A 100 -4.59 -13.68 -10.03
N GLU A 101 -3.80 -14.56 -10.64
CA GLU A 101 -3.25 -14.36 -11.99
C GLU A 101 -4.35 -14.25 -13.05
N GLU A 102 -5.34 -15.14 -13.02
CA GLU A 102 -6.47 -15.12 -13.95
C GLU A 102 -7.33 -13.87 -13.76
N PHE A 103 -7.69 -13.57 -12.51
CA PHE A 103 -8.45 -12.36 -12.17
C PHE A 103 -7.73 -11.09 -12.65
N LEU A 104 -6.45 -10.94 -12.33
CA LEU A 104 -5.69 -9.74 -12.69
C LEU A 104 -5.52 -9.62 -14.21
N ALA A 105 -5.40 -10.73 -14.93
CA ALA A 105 -5.35 -10.73 -16.39
C ALA A 105 -6.65 -10.19 -17.01
N GLU A 106 -7.80 -10.50 -16.43
CA GLU A 106 -9.11 -9.97 -16.85
C GLU A 106 -9.30 -8.49 -16.50
N THR A 107 -8.67 -8.02 -15.42
CA THR A 107 -8.78 -6.62 -14.98
C THR A 107 -7.80 -5.67 -15.66
N LYS A 108 -6.93 -6.18 -16.54
CA LYS A 108 -5.88 -5.36 -17.19
C LYS A 108 -6.51 -4.27 -18.05
N SER A 109 -6.57 -3.05 -17.52
CA SER A 109 -7.03 -1.88 -18.24
C SER A 109 -6.02 -1.50 -19.34
N CYS A 110 -6.52 -1.09 -20.51
CA CYS A 110 -5.71 -0.69 -21.66
C CYS A 110 -5.00 0.68 -21.50
N SER A 111 -5.06 1.34 -20.33
CA SER A 111 -4.35 2.59 -20.10
C SER A 111 -3.20 2.44 -19.09
N THR A 112 -1.99 2.71 -19.58
CA THR A 112 -0.72 2.81 -18.83
C THR A 112 -0.71 3.89 -17.73
N PHE A 113 -1.83 4.60 -17.53
CA PHE A 113 -1.99 5.71 -16.58
C PHE A 113 -3.20 5.51 -15.65
N SER A 114 -3.82 4.33 -15.65
CA SER A 114 -5.00 4.08 -14.81
C SER A 114 -4.62 3.97 -13.33
N TRP A 115 -5.22 4.83 -12.52
CA TRP A 115 -5.11 4.80 -11.06
C TRP A 115 -5.63 3.45 -10.52
N THR A 116 -4.86 2.80 -9.64
CA THR A 116 -5.29 1.64 -8.86
C THR A 116 -5.14 1.94 -7.38
N GLY A 117 -6.17 1.64 -6.60
CA GLY A 117 -6.19 1.84 -5.15
C GLY A 117 -6.29 0.50 -4.42
N ILE A 118 -5.48 0.32 -3.38
CA ILE A 118 -5.58 -0.84 -2.49
C ILE A 118 -5.78 -0.35 -1.06
N VAL A 119 -6.72 -0.96 -0.35
CA VAL A 119 -7.00 -0.64 1.06
C VAL A 119 -7.20 -1.89 1.88
N GLY A 120 -6.91 -1.80 3.17
CA GLY A 120 -7.09 -2.88 4.12
C GLY A 120 -8.48 -2.78 4.71
N TYR A 121 -9.25 -3.86 4.67
CA TYR A 121 -10.61 -3.91 5.18
C TYR A 121 -10.85 -5.24 5.88
N GLY A 122 -11.08 -5.23 7.20
CA GLY A 122 -11.39 -6.44 7.96
C GLY A 122 -10.33 -7.55 7.88
N GLY A 123 -9.05 -7.20 7.76
CA GLY A 123 -7.96 -8.17 7.57
C GLY A 123 -7.83 -8.71 6.13
N LYS A 124 -8.67 -8.24 5.21
CA LYS A 124 -8.61 -8.49 3.78
C LYS A 124 -8.11 -7.25 3.04
N LEU A 125 -7.96 -7.38 1.72
CA LEU A 125 -7.70 -6.26 0.83
C LEU A 125 -8.95 -5.93 0.03
N ALA A 126 -9.19 -4.65 -0.24
CA ALA A 126 -10.08 -4.21 -1.29
C ALA A 126 -9.25 -3.52 -2.37
N LEU A 127 -9.30 -4.07 -3.58
CA LEU A 127 -8.62 -3.55 -4.77
C LEU A 127 -9.63 -2.80 -5.64
N PHE A 128 -9.36 -1.52 -5.85
CA PHE A 128 -10.10 -0.64 -6.74
C PHE A 128 -9.32 -0.45 -8.04
N PHE A 129 -9.99 -0.69 -9.16
CA PHE A 129 -9.39 -0.55 -10.48
C PHE A 129 -10.44 -0.04 -11.48
N PRO A 130 -10.02 0.76 -12.47
CA PRO A 130 -10.91 1.22 -13.51
C PRO A 130 -11.06 0.16 -14.58
N LYS A 131 -12.27 0.08 -15.14
CA LYS A 131 -12.52 -0.65 -16.39
C LYS A 131 -12.89 0.38 -17.45
N GLU A 132 -12.14 0.37 -18.56
CA GLU A 132 -12.39 1.31 -19.64
C GLU A 132 -13.48 0.81 -20.59
N GLY A 133 -14.33 1.74 -21.02
CA GLY A 133 -15.48 1.55 -21.91
C GLY A 133 -16.00 2.92 -22.36
N VAL A 134 -17.28 3.02 -22.76
CA VAL A 134 -17.92 4.31 -23.12
C VAL A 134 -18.02 5.24 -21.90
N THR A 135 -18.04 4.67 -20.70
CA THR A 135 -18.01 5.35 -19.40
C THR A 135 -16.82 4.85 -18.58
N ARG A 136 -16.30 5.67 -17.67
CA ARG A 136 -15.32 5.22 -16.67
C ARG A 136 -16.07 4.51 -15.54
N GLU A 137 -15.77 3.24 -15.35
CA GLU A 137 -16.32 2.42 -14.26
C GLU A 137 -15.24 2.19 -13.22
N ILE A 138 -15.59 2.29 -11.94
CA ILE A 138 -14.76 1.80 -10.84
C ILE A 138 -15.30 0.43 -10.43
N TRP A 139 -14.42 -0.56 -10.46
CA TRP A 139 -14.67 -1.87 -9.91
C TRP A 139 -13.92 -2.03 -8.59
N CYS A 140 -14.50 -2.83 -7.70
CA CYS A 140 -13.88 -3.21 -6.45
C CYS A 140 -13.88 -4.72 -6.35
N ALA A 141 -12.74 -5.28 -5.96
CA ALA A 141 -12.62 -6.69 -5.59
C ALA A 141 -12.16 -6.80 -4.14
N GLU A 142 -12.88 -7.59 -3.34
CA GLU A 142 -12.42 -7.99 -2.02
C GLU A 142 -11.59 -9.26 -2.15
N ILE A 143 -10.39 -9.23 -1.58
CA ILE A 143 -9.39 -10.28 -1.70
C ILE A 143 -9.04 -10.74 -0.28
N SER A 144 -9.37 -11.99 0.03
CA SER A 144 -8.86 -12.65 1.23
C SER A 144 -7.40 -13.05 1.04
N LEU A 145 -6.66 -13.04 2.15
CA LEU A 145 -5.24 -13.36 2.18
C LEU A 145 -5.03 -14.59 3.06
N GLU A 146 -4.37 -15.60 2.52
CA GLU A 146 -3.96 -16.79 3.25
C GLU A 146 -2.45 -16.90 3.21
N ARG A 147 -1.83 -17.00 4.39
CA ARG A 147 -0.38 -17.09 4.51
C ARG A 147 -0.02 -18.44 5.12
N GLN A 148 0.73 -19.22 4.36
CA GLN A 148 1.22 -20.52 4.80
C GLN A 148 2.74 -20.47 4.93
N GLU A 149 3.25 -20.97 6.06
CA GLU A 149 4.68 -20.98 6.34
C GLU A 149 5.44 -21.77 5.26
N GLY A 150 6.47 -21.16 4.67
CA GLY A 150 7.25 -21.76 3.59
C GLY A 150 6.65 -21.68 2.17
N GLU A 151 5.34 -21.46 2.02
CA GLU A 151 4.66 -21.47 0.71
C GLU A 151 4.31 -20.08 0.17
N GLY A 152 4.47 -19.04 0.99
CA GLY A 152 4.20 -17.65 0.63
C GLY A 152 2.77 -17.23 0.97
N THR A 153 2.27 -16.22 0.25
CA THR A 153 0.94 -15.66 0.46
C THR A 153 0.08 -15.90 -0.77
N TRP A 154 -1.11 -16.43 -0.54
CA TRP A 154 -2.15 -16.66 -1.53
C TRP A 154 -3.25 -15.62 -1.35
N GLY A 155 -3.79 -15.16 -2.47
CA GLY A 155 -4.94 -14.28 -2.54
C GLY A 155 -6.09 -15.00 -3.20
N LYS A 156 -7.30 -14.78 -2.71
CA LYS A 156 -8.54 -15.27 -3.32
C LYS A 156 -9.54 -14.14 -3.43
N VAL A 157 -10.12 -13.98 -4.61
CA VAL A 157 -11.21 -13.01 -4.82
C VAL A 157 -12.47 -13.56 -4.17
N GLU A 158 -12.98 -12.85 -3.16
CA GLU A 158 -14.21 -13.20 -2.45
C GLU A 158 -15.43 -12.66 -3.21
N TRP A 159 -15.31 -11.44 -3.75
CA TRP A 159 -16.30 -10.86 -4.66
C TRP A 159 -15.65 -9.78 -5.53
N CYS A 160 -16.25 -9.50 -6.67
CA CYS A 160 -15.83 -8.42 -7.56
C CYS A 160 -17.07 -7.79 -8.22
N HIS A 161 -17.28 -6.49 -8.00
CA HIS A 161 -18.45 -5.78 -8.55
C HIS A 161 -18.09 -4.34 -8.92
N GLN A 162 -18.86 -3.80 -9.86
CA GLN A 162 -18.86 -2.38 -10.19
C GLN A 162 -19.44 -1.58 -9.02
N VAL A 163 -18.67 -0.64 -8.49
CA VAL A 163 -19.08 0.19 -7.35
C VAL A 163 -19.46 1.61 -7.75
N MET A 164 -19.01 2.09 -8.91
CA MET A 164 -19.31 3.44 -9.38
C MET A 164 -19.20 3.53 -10.90
N VAL A 165 -20.07 4.36 -11.51
CA VAL A 165 -19.96 4.78 -12.92
C VAL A 165 -20.10 6.29 -12.97
N ALA A 166 -19.14 6.95 -13.60
CA ALA A 166 -19.25 8.37 -13.87
C ALA A 166 -18.46 8.74 -15.12
N ARG A 167 -18.88 9.82 -15.79
CA ARG A 167 -18.22 10.26 -17.03
C ARG A 167 -16.85 10.91 -16.74
N ASN A 168 -16.76 11.72 -15.69
CA ASN A 168 -15.57 12.47 -15.30
C ASN A 168 -15.38 12.43 -13.78
N PHE A 169 -14.46 11.59 -13.31
CA PHE A 169 -13.99 11.61 -11.93
C PHE A 169 -12.51 11.22 -11.91
N ASP A 170 -11.82 11.71 -10.88
CA ASP A 170 -10.49 11.25 -10.51
C ASP A 170 -10.56 10.74 -9.08
N VAL A 171 -10.07 9.52 -8.86
CA VAL A 171 -9.98 8.96 -7.51
C VAL A 171 -8.64 9.35 -6.92
N ASN A 172 -8.67 10.03 -5.78
CA ASN A 172 -7.44 10.45 -5.10
C ASN A 172 -6.98 9.38 -4.11
N LYS A 173 -7.85 9.01 -3.16
CA LYS A 173 -7.54 8.07 -2.08
C LYS A 173 -8.77 7.25 -1.72
N CYS A 174 -8.56 5.96 -1.46
CA CYS A 174 -9.54 5.09 -0.81
C CYS A 174 -9.19 4.94 0.67
N VAL A 175 -10.21 4.88 1.52
CA VAL A 175 -10.07 4.71 2.97
C VAL A 175 -11.10 3.71 3.45
N ALA A 176 -10.70 2.78 4.31
CA ALA A 176 -11.63 1.89 4.99
C ALA A 176 -12.23 2.61 6.22
N VAL A 177 -13.55 2.58 6.34
CA VAL A 177 -14.28 3.13 7.48
C VAL A 177 -14.96 1.97 8.19
N MET A 178 -14.60 1.75 9.45
CA MET A 178 -15.32 0.82 10.33
C MET A 178 -16.54 1.57 10.87
N VAL A 179 -17.74 1.05 10.61
CA VAL A 179 -19.01 1.61 11.09
C VAL A 179 -19.44 0.90 12.36
#